data_AF-A0AB74D411-F1
#
_entry.id   AF-A0AB74D411-F1
#
_cell.length_a   1.000
_cell.length_b   1.000
_cell.length_c   1.000
_cell.angle_alpha   90.00
_cell.angle_beta   90.00
_cell.angle_gamma   90.00
#
_symmetry.space_group_name_H-M   'P 1'
#
loop_
_entity.id
_entity.type
_entity.pdbx_description
1 polymer ?
#
loop_
_entity_poly.entity_id
_entity_poly.type
_entity_poly.pdbx_seq_one_letter_code
_entity_poly.pdbx_strand_id
1 'polypeptide(L)'
;MATMHDTEAREVIHHTAMRLAALEFIDRHAAKDLSQMAEAVANLFVVVFYQAETGRATRSDFREAMTAVRQALQQYAEASKCHGVISGKGADKAWS
;
A
#
# COMPACT_ATOMS: atom_id res chain seq x y z
N MET A 1 8.29 -17.12 -22.33
CA MET A 1 9.11 -16.45 -21.31
C MET A 1 8.22 -15.59 -20.41
N ALA A 2 7.55 -16.19 -19.42
CA ALA A 2 6.68 -15.50 -18.44
C ALA A 2 7.17 -15.66 -16.98
N THR A 3 8.31 -16.33 -16.79
CA THR A 3 8.81 -16.77 -15.48
C THR A 3 9.59 -15.70 -14.71
N MET A 4 10.19 -14.72 -15.40
CA MET A 4 10.96 -13.65 -14.73
C MET A 4 10.06 -12.69 -13.93
N HIS A 5 8.97 -12.19 -14.53
CA HIS A 5 8.07 -11.25 -13.87
C HIS A 5 7.31 -11.86 -12.68
N ASP A 6 7.01 -13.16 -12.73
CA ASP A 6 6.39 -13.88 -11.61
C ASP A 6 7.34 -14.00 -10.41
N THR A 7 8.63 -14.23 -10.69
CA THR A 7 9.67 -14.34 -9.66
C THR A 7 9.89 -13.00 -8.96
N GLU A 8 9.99 -11.90 -9.72
CA GLU A 8 10.12 -10.55 -9.16
C GLU A 8 8.92 -10.18 -8.27
N ALA A 9 7.69 -10.47 -8.72
CA ALA A 9 6.49 -10.19 -7.94
C ALA A 9 6.47 -10.97 -6.61
N ARG A 10 6.88 -12.25 -6.65
CA ARG A 10 6.94 -13.10 -5.46
C ARG A 10 7.97 -12.60 -4.45
N GLU A 11 9.15 -12.17 -4.90
CA GLU A 11 10.17 -11.58 -4.03
C GLU A 11 9.70 -10.28 -3.39
N VAL A 12 9.07 -9.38 -4.16
CA VAL A 12 8.52 -8.11 -3.64
C VAL A 12 7.45 -8.36 -2.58
N ILE A 13 6.54 -9.31 -2.82
CA ILE A 13 5.50 -9.69 -1.85
C ILE A 13 6.15 -10.26 -0.59
N HIS A 14 7.12 -11.17 -0.71
CA HIS A 14 7.79 -11.77 0.44
C HIS A 14 8.51 -10.71 1.29
N HIS A 15 9.28 -9.82 0.66
CA HIS A 15 9.97 -8.74 1.35
C HIS A 15 8.99 -7.79 2.06
N THR A 16 7.88 -7.44 1.41
CA THR A 16 6.85 -6.58 1.99
C THR A 16 6.16 -7.26 3.17
N ALA A 17 5.82 -8.55 3.05
CA ALA A 17 5.21 -9.33 4.12
C ALA A 17 6.12 -9.41 5.36
N MET A 18 7.43 -9.59 5.18
CA MET A 18 8.39 -9.55 6.30
C MET A 18 8.38 -8.20 7.02
N ARG A 19 8.34 -7.09 6.27
CA ARG A 19 8.27 -5.75 6.87
C ARG A 19 6.95 -5.51 7.61
N LEU A 20 5.85 -5.99 7.06
CA LEU A 20 4.54 -5.91 7.72
C LEU A 20 4.48 -6.77 8.98
N ALA A 21 5.06 -7.97 8.96
CA ALA A 21 5.12 -8.86 10.13
C ALA A 21 5.98 -8.31 11.27
N ALA A 22 6.90 -7.39 10.97
CA ALA A 22 7.71 -6.68 11.96
C ALA A 22 7.00 -5.45 12.57
N LEU A 23 5.82 -5.07 12.08
CA LEU A 23 5.01 -4.01 12.70
C LEU A 23 4.36 -4.54 13.97
N GLU A 24 4.88 -4.15 15.14
CA GLU A 24 4.32 -4.55 16.44
C GLU A 24 3.05 -3.77 16.80
N PHE A 25 2.99 -2.48 16.46
CA PHE A 25 1.85 -1.62 16.70
C PHE A 25 1.86 -0.39 15.78
N ILE A 26 0.68 0.03 15.33
CA ILE A 26 0.48 1.30 14.62
C ILE A 26 -0.56 2.12 15.37
N ASP A 27 -0.33 3.43 15.52
CA ASP A 27 -1.29 4.31 16.18
C ASP A 27 -2.55 4.53 15.33
N ARG A 28 -3.61 5.04 15.96
CA ARG A 28 -4.92 5.23 15.31
C ARG A 28 -4.87 6.16 14.11
N HIS A 29 -4.01 7.18 14.13
CA HIS A 29 -3.89 8.13 13.04
C HIS A 29 -3.20 7.49 11.85
N ALA A 30 -2.04 6.84 12.09
CA ALA A 30 -1.34 6.06 11.08
C ALA A 30 -2.22 4.94 10.48
N ALA A 31 -3.00 4.23 11.32
CA ALA A 31 -3.93 3.21 10.87
C ALA A 31 -5.03 3.77 9.97
N LYS A 32 -5.55 4.97 10.29
CA LYS A 32 -6.56 5.64 9.47
C LYS A 32 -5.98 6.04 8.11
N ASP A 33 -4.78 6.61 8.08
CA ASP A 33 -4.14 7.03 6.84
C ASP A 33 -3.77 5.82 5.96
N LEU A 34 -3.39 4.69 6.57
CA LEU A 34 -3.08 3.45 5.87
C LEU A 34 -4.33 2.70 5.39
N SER A 35 -5.50 2.92 6.01
CA SER A 35 -6.71 2.11 5.81
C SER A 35 -7.16 2.01 4.36
N GLN A 36 -7.17 3.12 3.61
CA GLN A 36 -7.58 3.12 2.20
C GLN A 36 -6.61 2.34 1.30
N MET A 37 -5.31 2.41 1.60
CA MET A 37 -4.30 1.63 0.89
C MET A 37 -4.45 0.14 1.20
N ALA A 38 -4.65 -0.21 2.47
CA ALA A 38 -4.86 -1.58 2.90
C ALA A 38 -6.12 -2.19 2.26
N GLU A 39 -7.21 -1.45 2.20
CA GLU A 39 -8.45 -1.87 1.54
C GLU A 39 -8.25 -2.12 0.04
N ALA A 40 -7.58 -1.21 -0.66
CA ALA A 40 -7.32 -1.38 -2.09
C ALA A 40 -6.45 -2.63 -2.37
N VAL A 41 -5.44 -2.88 -1.53
CA VAL A 41 -4.59 -4.08 -1.63
C VAL A 41 -5.38 -5.35 -1.30
N ALA A 42 -6.23 -5.32 -0.28
CA ALA A 42 -7.09 -6.46 0.07
C ALA A 42 -8.05 -6.80 -1.09
N ASN A 43 -8.67 -5.80 -1.71
CA ASN A 43 -9.55 -5.99 -2.87
C ASN A 43 -8.79 -6.58 -4.07
N LEU A 44 -7.54 -6.18 -4.30
CA LEU A 44 -6.69 -6.82 -5.30
C LEU A 44 -6.43 -8.29 -4.97
N PHE A 45 -6.13 -8.62 -3.71
CA PHE A 45 -5.90 -10.01 -3.31
C PHE A 45 -7.13 -10.88 -3.51
N VAL A 46 -8.34 -10.37 -3.32
CA VAL A 46 -9.58 -11.10 -3.67
C VAL A 46 -9.58 -11.51 -5.15
N VAL A 47 -9.20 -10.61 -6.07
CA VAL A 47 -9.12 -10.92 -7.51
C VAL A 47 -8.02 -11.95 -7.79
N VAL A 48 -6.86 -11.83 -7.13
CA VAL A 48 -5.75 -12.79 -7.28
C VAL A 48 -6.15 -14.18 -6.80
N PHE A 49 -6.79 -14.28 -5.63
CA PHE A 49 -7.26 -15.55 -5.09
C PHE A 49 -8.37 -16.16 -5.96
N TYR A 50 -9.34 -15.36 -6.38
CA TYR A 50 -10.38 -15.81 -7.28
C TYR A 50 -9.80 -16.35 -8.60
N GLN A 51 -8.76 -15.70 -9.14
CA GLN A 51 -8.07 -16.20 -10.32
C GLN A 51 -7.33 -17.50 -10.05
N ALA A 52 -6.67 -17.65 -8.90
CA ALA A 52 -5.95 -18.87 -8.54
C ALA A 52 -6.89 -20.07 -8.32
N GLU A 53 -8.05 -19.83 -7.72
CA GLU A 53 -9.04 -20.88 -7.41
C GLU A 53 -9.88 -21.28 -8.62
N THR A 54 -10.28 -20.31 -9.45
CA THR A 54 -11.27 -20.54 -10.50
C THR A 54 -10.74 -20.39 -11.91
N GLY A 55 -9.66 -19.61 -12.11
CA GLY A 55 -9.15 -19.22 -13.42
C GLY A 55 -10.07 -18.28 -14.20
N ARG A 56 -11.12 -17.72 -13.58
CA ARG A 56 -12.19 -16.96 -14.26
C ARG A 56 -12.09 -15.45 -14.12
N ALA A 57 -11.11 -14.92 -13.40
CA ALA A 57 -10.93 -13.48 -13.31
C ALA A 57 -10.53 -12.92 -14.68
N THR A 58 -11.19 -11.85 -15.08
CA THR A 58 -10.96 -11.21 -16.37
C THR A 58 -9.84 -10.17 -16.25
N ARG A 59 -9.29 -9.77 -17.41
CA ARG A 59 -8.35 -8.65 -17.47
C ARG A 59 -8.95 -7.34 -16.94
N SER A 60 -10.27 -7.17 -17.04
CA SER A 60 -10.93 -5.97 -16.52
C SER A 60 -10.91 -5.93 -15.00
N ASP A 61 -11.17 -7.08 -14.36
CA ASP A 61 -11.15 -7.22 -12.89
C ASP A 61 -9.77 -6.85 -12.32
N PHE A 62 -8.70 -7.35 -12.95
CA PHE A 62 -7.34 -6.98 -12.59
C PHE A 62 -7.03 -5.50 -12.81
N ARG A 63 -7.49 -4.93 -13.94
CA ARG A 63 -7.25 -3.51 -14.26
C ARG A 63 -7.95 -2.59 -13.28
N GLU A 64 -9.17 -2.93 -12.88
CA GLU A 64 -9.95 -2.15 -11.91
C GLU A 64 -9.29 -2.18 -10.54
N ALA A 65 -8.99 -3.38 -10.02
CA ALA A 65 -8.29 -3.53 -8.74
C ALA A 65 -6.93 -2.81 -8.72
N MET A 66 -6.17 -2.90 -9.82
CA MET A 66 -4.88 -2.22 -9.92
C MET A 66 -5.00 -0.70 -10.04
N THR A 67 -6.07 -0.20 -10.67
CA THR A 67 -6.37 1.24 -10.70
C THR A 67 -6.67 1.75 -9.30
N ALA A 68 -7.47 1.01 -8.52
CA ALA A 68 -7.79 1.38 -7.14
C ALA A 68 -6.53 1.44 -6.26
N VAL A 69 -5.62 0.46 -6.37
CA VAL A 69 -4.34 0.47 -5.65
C VAL A 69 -3.50 1.70 -6.02
N ARG A 70 -3.39 2.02 -7.32
CA ARG A 70 -2.63 3.21 -7.76
C ARG A 70 -3.23 4.52 -7.23
N GLN A 71 -4.55 4.64 -7.22
CA GLN A 71 -5.24 5.81 -6.67
C GLN A 71 -5.00 5.94 -5.15
N ALA A 72 -5.10 4.85 -4.40
CA ALA A 72 -4.83 4.86 -2.97
C ALA A 72 -3.37 5.23 -2.65
N LEU A 73 -2.41 4.77 -3.47
CA LEU A 73 -1.00 5.16 -3.34
C LEU A 73 -0.78 6.65 -3.60
N GLN A 74 -1.45 7.23 -4.61
CA GLN A 74 -1.39 8.67 -4.88
C GLN A 74 -1.96 9.49 -3.71
N GLN A 75 -3.11 9.10 -3.18
CA GLN A 75 -3.76 9.77 -2.07
C GLN A 75 -2.92 9.73 -0.78
N TYR A 76 -2.30 8.58 -0.48
CA TYR A 76 -1.38 8.47 0.65
C TYR A 76 -0.13 9.34 0.48
N ALA A 77 0.43 9.42 -0.73
CA ALA A 77 1.57 10.28 -1.01
C ALA A 77 1.23 11.78 -0.85
N GLU A 78 0.00 12.19 -1.16
CA GLU A 78 -0.49 13.55 -0.91
C GLU A 78 -0.74 13.82 0.58
N ALA A 79 -1.34 12.88 1.30
CA ALA A 79 -1.56 12.97 2.75
C ALA A 79 -0.24 13.08 3.53
N SER A 80 0.78 12.31 3.13
CA SER A 80 2.12 12.36 3.71
C SER A 80 2.81 13.72 3.49
N LYS A 81 2.62 14.35 2.32
CA LYS A 81 3.13 15.72 2.05
C LYS A 81 2.48 16.77 2.94
N CYS A 82 1.16 16.67 3.16
CA CYS A 82 0.45 17.58 4.06
C CYS A 82 0.92 17.43 5.53
N HIS A 83 1.21 16.21 5.99
CA HIS A 83 1.76 15.97 7.34
C HIS A 83 3.17 16.55 7.53
N GLY A 84 4.01 16.53 6.50
CA GLY A 84 5.37 17.10 6.55
C GLY A 84 5.42 18.62 6.66
N VAL A 85 4.37 19.34 6.24
CA VAL A 85 4.31 20.82 6.26
C VAL A 85 3.86 21.38 7.61
N ILE A 86 3.21 20.58 8.46
CA ILE A 86 2.72 21.01 9.79
C ILE A 86 3.75 20.77 10.92
N SER A 87 4.86 20.07 10.61
CA SER A 87 6.00 19.87 11.52
C SER A 87 7.15 20.83 11.16
N GLY A 88 6.85 22.12 11.06
CA GLY A 88 7.81 23.16 10.69
C GLY A 88 7.49 24.50 11.33
N LYS A 89 7.13 24.50 12.63
CA LYS A 89 6.93 25.76 13.36
C LYS A 89 7.16 25.58 14.86
N GLY A 90 8.37 25.89 15.31
CA GLY A 90 8.64 26.19 16.72
C GLY A 90 9.85 25.50 17.32
N ALA A 91 11.06 25.79 16.83
CA ALA A 91 12.28 25.49 17.58
C ALA A 91 13.42 26.48 17.28
N ASP A 92 13.11 27.78 17.17
CA ASP A 92 14.12 28.84 17.14
C ASP A 92 13.70 29.98 18.08
N LYS A 93 13.50 29.66 19.35
CA LYS A 93 13.53 30.62 20.47
C LYS A 93 13.94 29.90 21.76
N ALA A 94 15.22 29.53 21.86
CA ALA A 94 15.89 29.32 23.14
C ALA A 94 17.37 28.98 22.89
N TRP A 95 18.23 30.00 22.83
CA TRP A 95 19.39 30.21 23.70
C TRP A 95 20.38 31.20 23.07
N SER A 96 20.77 32.15 23.93
CA SER A 96 21.78 33.22 23.87
C SER A 96 22.51 33.55 22.57
#